data_AF-A0A9E0RT71-F1
#
_entry.id   AF-A0A9E0RT71-F1
#
_cell.length_a   1.000
_cell.length_b   1.000
_cell.length_c   1.000
_cell.angle_alpha   90.00
_cell.angle_beta   90.00
_cell.angle_gamma   90.00
#
_symmetry.space_group_name_H-M   'P 1'
#
loop_
_entity.id
_entity.type
_entity.pdbx_description
1 polymer ?
#
loop_
_entity_poly.entity_id
_entity_poly.type
_entity_poly.pdbx_seq_one_letter_code
_entity_poly.pdbx_strand_id
1 'polypeptide(L)'
;MASTLAENPRPDAAKPGEMVGIRNVGQERWHLGIIHWIQINEHNWEMGIELLSPNPEPYALKVVKSKQDTDFLRAILIPPVGNTGENFTILMPNIGVSGKTAAILVNEYTKDRVILRERVREIGEFSQHSLAKQQGTPATQRE
;
A
#
# COMPACT_ATOMS: atom_id res chain seq x y z
N MET A 1 -31.06 -8.66 -27.60
CA MET A 1 -30.40 -7.34 -27.46
C MET A 1 -28.96 -7.61 -27.08
N ALA A 2 -28.04 -7.54 -28.04
CA ALA A 2 -26.62 -7.73 -27.76
C ALA A 2 -26.13 -6.50 -26.97
N SER A 3 -25.59 -6.74 -25.77
CA SER A 3 -24.86 -5.71 -25.04
C SER A 3 -23.63 -5.35 -25.87
N THR A 4 -23.66 -4.19 -26.53
CA THR A 4 -22.46 -3.55 -27.04
C THR A 4 -21.54 -3.35 -25.85
N LEU A 5 -20.59 -4.28 -25.66
CA LEU A 5 -19.43 -4.04 -24.80
C LEU A 5 -18.83 -2.76 -25.34
N ALA A 6 -18.97 -1.69 -24.56
CA ALA A 6 -18.32 -0.42 -24.85
C ALA A 6 -16.88 -0.73 -25.25
N GLU A 7 -16.41 -0.12 -26.36
CA GLU A 7 -14.99 -0.12 -26.72
C GLU A 7 -14.19 0.01 -25.43
N ASN A 8 -13.50 -1.06 -25.03
CA ASN A 8 -12.80 -1.09 -23.76
C ASN A 8 -11.62 -0.13 -23.92
N PRO A 9 -11.71 1.14 -23.47
CA PRO A 9 -10.71 2.12 -23.80
C PRO A 9 -9.42 1.62 -23.16
N ARG A 10 -8.40 1.42 -23.98
CA ARG A 10 -7.05 1.08 -23.51
C ARG A 10 -6.70 2.07 -22.38
N PRO A 11 -6.23 1.61 -21.22
CA PRO A 11 -5.71 2.53 -20.23
C PRO A 11 -4.39 3.10 -20.76
N ASP A 12 -4.46 4.26 -21.40
CA ASP A 12 -3.30 4.92 -22.04
C ASP A 12 -2.19 5.27 -21.03
N ALA A 13 -2.53 5.38 -19.76
CA ALA A 13 -1.60 5.67 -18.68
C ALA A 13 -0.93 4.43 -18.07
N ALA A 14 -1.49 3.23 -18.23
CA ALA A 14 -1.04 2.05 -17.50
C ALA A 14 0.31 1.54 -17.99
N LYS A 15 1.24 1.26 -17.07
CA LYS A 15 2.56 0.71 -17.39
C LYS A 15 2.96 -0.43 -16.44
N PRO A 16 3.75 -1.40 -16.93
CA PRO A 16 4.45 -2.33 -16.06
C PRO A 16 5.22 -1.61 -14.95
N GLY A 17 5.15 -2.14 -13.73
CA GLY A 17 5.73 -1.55 -12.53
C GLY A 17 4.86 -0.51 -11.82
N GLU A 18 3.72 -0.10 -12.40
CA GLU A 18 2.76 0.77 -11.74
C GLU A 18 1.77 -0.02 -10.88
N MET A 19 1.25 0.64 -9.86
CA MET A 19 0.21 0.10 -8.99
C MET A 19 -1.18 0.38 -9.55
N VAL A 20 -2.09 -0.56 -9.32
CA VAL A 20 -3.49 -0.45 -9.73
C VAL A 20 -4.42 -0.87 -8.61
N GLY A 21 -5.52 -0.13 -8.46
CA GLY A 21 -6.66 -0.54 -7.64
C GLY A 21 -7.62 -1.38 -8.48
N ILE A 22 -7.99 -2.56 -7.99
CA ILE A 22 -8.90 -3.48 -8.68
C ILE A 22 -10.15 -3.67 -7.84
N ARG A 23 -11.32 -3.48 -8.46
CA ARG A 23 -12.60 -3.70 -7.82
C ARG A 23 -13.54 -4.41 -8.79
N ASN A 24 -14.02 -5.57 -8.39
CA ASN A 24 -15.00 -6.30 -9.18
C ASN A 24 -16.36 -5.57 -9.15
N VAL A 25 -17.08 -5.62 -10.26
CA VAL A 25 -18.43 -5.05 -10.35
C VAL A 25 -19.32 -5.66 -9.27
N GLY A 26 -20.04 -4.80 -8.54
CA GLY A 26 -20.92 -5.23 -7.45
C GLY A 26 -20.21 -5.59 -6.13
N GLN A 27 -18.88 -5.56 -6.07
CA GLN A 27 -18.14 -5.65 -4.81
C GLN A 27 -17.87 -4.26 -4.25
N GLU A 28 -17.72 -4.11 -2.94
CA GLU A 28 -17.32 -2.84 -2.30
C GLU A 28 -15.81 -2.74 -2.06
N ARG A 29 -15.15 -3.90 -1.94
CA ARG A 29 -13.76 -4.00 -1.53
C ARG A 29 -12.81 -3.80 -2.70
N TRP A 30 -11.84 -2.92 -2.50
CA TRP A 30 -10.70 -2.77 -3.39
C TRP A 30 -9.64 -3.82 -3.11
N HIS A 31 -8.94 -4.22 -4.16
CA HIS A 31 -7.69 -4.95 -4.09
C HIS A 31 -6.59 -4.05 -4.63
N LEU A 32 -5.37 -4.27 -4.17
CA LEU A 32 -4.20 -3.60 -4.68
C LEU A 32 -3.36 -4.58 -5.49
N GLY A 33 -2.88 -4.16 -6.65
CA GLY A 33 -1.98 -4.97 -7.44
C GLY A 33 -0.91 -4.17 -8.18
N ILE A 34 0.04 -4.91 -8.75
CA ILE A 34 1.14 -4.38 -9.56
C ILE A 34 1.01 -4.93 -10.98
N ILE A 35 1.08 -4.04 -11.95
CA ILE A 35 1.09 -4.39 -13.36
C ILE A 35 2.44 -5.03 -13.70
N HIS A 36 2.46 -6.29 -14.13
CA HIS A 36 3.69 -6.97 -14.58
C HIS A 36 3.90 -6.85 -16.07
N TRP A 37 2.83 -7.00 -16.85
CA TRP A 37 2.88 -6.90 -18.30
C TRP A 37 1.55 -6.43 -18.84
N ILE A 38 1.60 -5.80 -20.01
CA ILE A 38 0.43 -5.41 -20.80
C ILE A 38 0.65 -5.98 -22.20
N GLN A 39 -0.30 -6.78 -22.68
CA GLN A 39 -0.31 -7.31 -24.04
C GLN A 39 -1.43 -6.65 -24.81
N ILE A 40 -1.12 -6.14 -26.00
CA ILE A 40 -2.08 -5.47 -26.88
C ILE A 40 -2.13 -6.26 -28.18
N ASN A 41 -3.34 -6.69 -28.54
CA ASN A 41 -3.66 -7.35 -29.80
C ASN A 41 -4.55 -6.41 -30.63
N GLU A 42 -4.84 -6.76 -31.89
CA GLU A 42 -5.58 -5.88 -32.82
C GLU A 42 -6.93 -5.37 -32.29
N HIS A 43 -7.62 -6.16 -31.46
CA HIS A 43 -8.97 -5.87 -30.98
C HIS A 43 -9.12 -5.88 -29.46
N ASN A 44 -8.07 -6.28 -28.71
CA ASN A 44 -8.14 -6.51 -27.27
C ASN A 44 -6.83 -6.15 -26.59
N TRP A 45 -6.89 -5.98 -25.27
CA TRP A 45 -5.71 -5.90 -24.43
C TRP A 45 -5.87 -6.79 -23.20
N GLU A 46 -4.76 -7.32 -22.73
CA GLU A 46 -4.67 -8.15 -21.53
C GLU A 46 -3.56 -7.61 -20.63
N MET A 47 -3.68 -7.88 -19.34
CA MET A 47 -2.71 -7.43 -18.35
C MET A 47 -2.51 -8.50 -17.28
N GLY A 48 -1.26 -8.81 -16.99
CA GLY A 48 -0.89 -9.63 -15.84
C GLY A 48 -0.72 -8.76 -14.62
N ILE A 49 -1.51 -9.02 -13.58
CA ILE A 49 -1.47 -8.26 -12.32
C ILE A 49 -1.14 -9.18 -11.15
N GLU A 50 -0.11 -8.84 -10.38
CA GLU A 50 0.14 -9.46 -9.08
C GLU A 50 -0.72 -8.77 -8.03
N LEU A 51 -1.54 -9.53 -7.31
CA LEU A 51 -2.32 -9.02 -6.18
C LEU A 51 -1.44 -8.96 -4.93
N LEU A 52 -1.37 -7.79 -4.29
CA LEU A 52 -0.57 -7.58 -3.08
C LEU A 52 -1.29 -8.05 -1.82
N SER A 53 -2.57 -7.70 -1.65
CA SER A 53 -3.39 -8.16 -0.52
C SER A 53 -4.88 -7.85 -0.72
N PRO A 54 -5.79 -8.68 -0.19
CA PRO A 54 -7.19 -8.33 -0.06
C PRO A 54 -7.40 -7.28 1.04
N ASN A 55 -8.14 -6.21 0.75
CA ASN A 55 -8.48 -5.13 1.68
C ASN A 55 -7.29 -4.25 2.15
N PRO A 56 -6.61 -3.55 1.22
CA PRO A 56 -5.70 -2.48 1.59
C PRO A 56 -6.42 -1.39 2.39
N GLU A 57 -5.84 -0.93 3.49
CA GLU A 57 -6.39 0.16 4.30
C GLU A 57 -5.63 1.47 4.06
N PRO A 58 -6.31 2.60 3.79
CA PRO A 58 -5.65 3.89 3.62
C PRO A 58 -5.21 4.48 4.97
N TYR A 59 -3.98 4.97 5.04
CA TYR A 59 -3.42 5.67 6.19
C TYR A 59 -2.66 6.94 5.76
N ALA A 60 -2.62 7.92 6.65
CA ALA A 60 -1.64 8.98 6.65
C ALA A 60 -0.43 8.56 7.51
N LEU A 61 0.77 8.64 6.94
CA LEU A 61 2.02 8.25 7.57
C LEU A 61 2.92 9.47 7.79
N LYS A 62 3.35 9.71 9.02
CA LYS A 62 4.33 10.76 9.34
C LYS A 62 5.59 10.15 9.92
N VAL A 63 6.73 10.38 9.27
CA VAL A 63 8.03 9.86 9.73
C VAL A 63 8.60 10.78 10.82
N VAL A 64 8.87 10.24 12.00
CA VAL A 64 9.40 11.02 13.12
C VAL A 64 10.91 11.15 12.99
N LYS A 65 11.39 12.33 12.57
CA LYS A 65 12.82 12.68 12.55
C LYS A 65 13.10 13.67 13.68
N SER A 66 14.18 13.47 14.41
CA SER A 66 14.52 14.27 15.61
C SER A 66 14.79 15.76 15.36
N LYS A 67 15.04 16.15 14.11
CA LYS A 67 15.43 17.52 13.73
C LYS A 67 14.54 18.15 12.64
N GLN A 68 13.53 17.45 12.15
CA GLN A 68 12.69 17.91 11.04
C GLN A 68 11.25 17.48 11.28
N ASP A 69 10.33 18.44 11.16
CA ASP A 69 8.93 18.10 11.02
C ASP A 69 8.71 17.57 9.59
N THR A 70 8.17 16.37 9.47
CA THR A 70 7.83 15.80 8.17
C THR A 70 6.33 15.91 7.94
N ASP A 71 5.95 16.08 6.67
CA ASP A 71 4.55 16.06 6.28
C ASP A 71 3.98 14.64 6.36
N PHE A 72 2.66 14.57 6.45
CA PHE A 72 1.95 13.32 6.28
C PHE A 72 2.05 12.86 4.82
N LEU A 73 2.49 11.63 4.64
CA LEU A 73 2.50 10.92 3.38
C LEU A 73 1.25 10.05 3.28
N ARG A 74 0.72 9.92 2.07
CA ARG A 74 -0.27 8.89 1.78
C ARG A 74 0.40 7.53 1.85
N ALA A 75 -0.22 6.61 2.57
CA ALA A 75 0.26 5.25 2.71
C ALA A 75 -0.89 4.26 2.69
N ILE A 76 -0.58 3.01 2.37
CA ILE A 76 -1.53 1.89 2.40
C ILE A 76 -0.98 0.84 3.35
N LEU A 77 -1.75 0.51 4.38
CA LEU A 77 -1.46 -0.63 5.24
C LEU A 77 -1.95 -1.90 4.52
N ILE A 78 -1.03 -2.85 4.36
CA ILE A 78 -1.24 -4.10 3.66
C ILE A 78 -1.26 -5.22 4.70
N PRO A 79 -2.42 -5.88 4.89
CA PRO A 79 -2.52 -7.00 5.81
C PRO A 79 -1.79 -8.24 5.27
N PRO A 80 -1.32 -9.14 6.15
CA PRO A 80 -0.71 -10.40 5.74
C PRO A 80 -1.65 -11.23 4.89
N VAL A 81 -1.10 -11.94 3.89
CA VAL A 81 -1.88 -12.83 3.03
C VAL A 81 -1.65 -14.28 3.47
N GLY A 82 -2.69 -14.92 4.04
CA GLY A 82 -2.65 -16.31 4.50
C GLY A 82 -2.18 -16.51 5.95
N ASN A 83 -1.83 -17.75 6.31
CA ASN A 83 -1.42 -18.14 7.67
C ASN A 83 0.11 -18.04 7.90
N THR A 84 0.82 -17.43 6.97
CA THR A 84 2.26 -17.18 7.07
C THR A 84 2.45 -16.07 8.09
N GLY A 85 3.32 -16.25 9.08
CA GLY A 85 3.51 -15.34 10.24
C GLY A 85 4.12 -13.97 9.91
N GLU A 86 3.73 -13.37 8.79
CA GLU A 86 4.16 -12.05 8.36
C GLU A 86 3.42 -10.97 9.15
N ASN A 87 4.16 -9.91 9.48
CA ASN A 87 3.61 -8.72 10.10
C ASN A 87 2.98 -7.84 9.03
N PHE A 88 2.07 -6.94 9.42
CA PHE A 88 1.57 -5.89 8.55
C PHE A 88 2.74 -5.17 7.85
N THR A 89 2.53 -4.87 6.58
CA THR A 89 3.45 -4.05 5.80
C THR A 89 2.77 -2.75 5.41
N ILE A 90 3.55 -1.72 5.14
CA ILE A 90 3.06 -0.42 4.70
C ILE A 90 3.73 -0.04 3.39
N LEU A 91 2.90 0.35 2.44
CA LEU A 91 3.32 0.88 1.17
C LEU A 91 3.23 2.39 1.19
N MET A 92 4.32 3.06 0.82
CA MET A 92 4.48 4.50 0.94
C MET A 92 5.39 5.04 -0.18
N PRO A 93 5.38 6.36 -0.46
CA PRO A 93 6.35 6.97 -1.36
C PRO A 93 7.79 6.68 -0.91
N ASN A 94 8.66 6.39 -1.87
CA ASN A 94 10.07 6.12 -1.62
C ASN A 94 10.83 7.42 -1.29
N ILE A 95 10.78 7.82 -0.02
CA ILE A 95 11.49 8.99 0.50
C ILE A 95 12.86 8.64 1.11
N GLY A 96 13.44 7.50 0.73
CA GLY A 96 14.77 7.08 1.19
C GLY A 96 14.85 6.72 2.68
N VAL A 97 13.76 6.22 3.29
CA VAL A 97 13.81 5.70 4.67
C VAL A 97 14.73 4.48 4.73
N SER A 98 15.66 4.47 5.69
CA SER A 98 16.58 3.37 5.95
C SER A 98 16.53 2.93 7.43
N GLY A 99 16.78 1.64 7.67
CA GLY A 99 16.82 1.07 9.01
C GLY A 99 15.51 1.19 9.79
N LYS A 100 15.60 1.14 11.12
CA LYS A 100 14.46 1.30 12.03
C LYS A 100 14.11 2.77 12.17
N THR A 101 12.92 3.15 11.71
CA THR A 101 12.46 4.53 11.71
C THR A 101 11.13 4.66 12.43
N ALA A 102 11.06 5.54 13.43
CA ALA A 102 9.81 5.82 14.13
C ALA A 102 8.85 6.59 13.22
N ALA A 103 7.56 6.23 13.28
CA ALA A 103 6.52 6.87 12.51
C ALA A 103 5.18 6.89 13.26
N ILE A 104 4.28 7.75 12.80
CA ILE A 104 2.89 7.84 13.26
C ILE A 104 2.00 7.45 12.08
N LEU A 105 1.15 6.44 12.28
CA LEU A 105 0.07 6.09 11.36
C LEU A 105 -1.24 6.68 11.87
N VAL A 106 -2.02 7.26 10.97
CA VAL A 106 -3.34 7.81 11.27
C VAL A 106 -4.31 7.33 10.20
N ASN A 107 -5.47 6.82 10.61
CA ASN A 107 -6.64 6.69 9.74
C ASN A 107 -7.84 7.36 10.42
N GLU A 108 -9.05 7.11 9.91
CA GLU A 108 -10.28 7.70 10.46
C GLU A 108 -10.61 7.23 11.89
N TYR A 109 -10.06 6.10 12.35
CA TYR A 109 -10.38 5.49 13.65
C TYR A 109 -9.22 5.52 14.65
N THR A 110 -7.97 5.51 14.19
CA THR A 110 -6.79 5.26 15.03
C THR A 110 -5.64 6.24 14.75
N LYS A 111 -4.81 6.43 15.77
CA LYS A 111 -3.52 7.11 15.69
C LYS A 111 -2.48 6.29 16.45
N ASP A 112 -1.69 5.53 15.70
CA ASP A 112 -0.73 4.57 16.25
C ASP A 112 0.71 5.05 16.05
N ARG A 113 1.56 4.85 17.05
CA ARG A 113 3.02 4.92 16.88
C ARG A 113 3.54 3.57 16.44
N VAL A 114 4.37 3.57 15.40
CA VAL A 114 5.00 2.37 14.86
C VAL A 114 6.48 2.59 14.60
N ILE A 115 7.19 1.48 14.44
CA ILE A 115 8.54 1.48 13.88
C ILE A 115 8.48 0.84 12.49
N LEU A 116 8.80 1.62 11.46
CA LEU A 116 9.12 1.11 10.12
C LEU A 116 10.45 0.36 10.21
N ARG A 117 10.53 -0.81 9.60
CA ARG A 117 11.73 -1.67 9.63
C ARG A 117 12.24 -1.93 8.22
N GLU A 118 12.68 -3.16 7.96
CA GLU A 118 13.23 -3.58 6.68
C GLU A 118 12.31 -3.23 5.50
N ARG A 119 12.94 -2.79 4.41
CA ARG A 119 12.26 -2.69 3.13
C ARG A 119 12.05 -4.10 2.60
N VAL A 120 10.79 -4.47 2.43
CA VAL A 120 10.39 -5.77 1.86
C VAL A 120 10.57 -5.74 0.35
N ARG A 121 10.17 -4.62 -0.28
CA ARG A 121 10.18 -4.45 -1.74
C ARG A 121 10.24 -2.97 -2.12
N GLU A 122 10.73 -2.70 -3.31
CA GLU A 122 10.58 -1.42 -4.02
C GLU A 122 9.72 -1.63 -5.28
N ILE A 123 8.75 -0.74 -5.52
CA ILE A 123 7.76 -0.81 -6.61
C ILE A 123 7.72 0.56 -7.28
N GLY A 124 8.57 0.78 -8.27
CA GLY A 124 8.71 2.09 -8.92
C GLY A 124 9.03 3.18 -7.89
N GLU A 125 8.16 4.19 -7.79
CA GLU A 125 8.31 5.31 -6.84
C GLU A 125 7.85 4.99 -5.41
N PHE A 126 7.41 3.77 -5.15
CA PHE A 126 6.92 3.32 -3.84
C PHE A 126 7.86 2.32 -3.19
N SER A 127 7.89 2.30 -1.86
CA SER A 127 8.56 1.28 -1.08
C SER A 127 7.61 0.63 -0.10
N GLN A 128 7.72 -0.69 0.03
CA GLN A 128 6.99 -1.48 1.00
C GLN A 128 7.92 -1.82 2.16
N HIS A 129 7.49 -1.47 3.37
CA HIS A 129 8.26 -1.71 4.60
C HIS A 129 7.44 -2.57 5.56
N SER A 130 8.10 -3.46 6.29
CA SER A 130 7.45 -4.08 7.45
C SER A 130 7.34 -3.05 8.58
N LEU A 131 6.37 -3.25 9.46
CA LEU A 131 6.20 -2.40 10.63
C LEU A 131 5.87 -3.23 11.87
N ALA A 132 6.13 -2.63 13.02
CA ALA A 132 5.62 -3.11 14.29
C ALA A 132 5.00 -1.97 15.07
N LYS A 133 3.86 -2.22 15.71
CA LYS A 133 3.31 -1.29 16.69
C LYS A 133 4.34 -1.05 17.78
N GLN A 134 4.56 0.21 18.10
CA GLN A 134 5.39 0.57 19.24
C GLN A 134 4.53 0.35 20.49
N GLN A 135 4.73 -0.78 21.18
CA GLN A 135 4.08 -1.01 22.48
C GLN A 135 4.38 0.21 23.37
N GLY A 136 3.34 0.84 23.88
CA GLY A 136 3.49 1.94 24.82
C GLY A 136 4.30 1.44 26.02
N THR A 137 5.33 2.18 26.42
CA THR A 137 5.82 2.06 27.79
C THR A 137 4.60 2.29 28.69
N PRO A 138 4.24 1.36 29.60
CA PRO A 138 3.17 1.62 30.56
C PRO A 138 3.51 2.94 31.24
N ALA A 139 2.58 3.89 31.24
CA ALA A 139 2.75 5.08 32.05
C ALA A 139 2.97 4.61 33.49
N THR A 140 4.17 4.82 34.02
CA THR A 140 4.42 4.69 35.45
C THR A 140 3.45 5.64 36.12
N GLN A 141 2.35 5.10 36.65
CA GLN A 141 1.52 5.81 37.60
C GLN A 141 2.44 6.13 38.78
N ARG A 142 2.83 7.40 38.88
CA ARG A 142 3.39 7.92 40.12
C ARG A 142 2.20 8.11 41.05
N GLU A 143 2.12 7.22 42.04
CA GLU A 143 1.37 7.44 43.28
C GLU A 143 1.90 8.66 44.02
#